data_AF-A0A924HXF4-F1
#
_entry.id   AF-A0A924HXF4-F1
#
_cell.length_a   1.000
_cell.length_b   1.000
_cell.length_c   1.000
_cell.angle_alpha   90.00
_cell.angle_beta   90.00
_cell.angle_gamma   90.00
#
_symmetry.space_group_name_H-M   'P 1'
#
loop_
_entity.id
_entity.type
_entity.pdbx_description
1 polymer ?
#
loop_
_entity_poly.entity_id
_entity_poly.type
_entity_poly.pdbx_seq_one_letter_code
_entity_poly.pdbx_strand_id
1 'polypeptide(L)'
;MSNMTSVKSALDAEIKHAKEGITFYSTRIATLEKMIQQLDQLDGSHAAGAIGGGGKRKYTRSANKGSDSASTDDGGNASSAAAGGRNISKLPATTAAFWTSLLSETPISNKDIIKAAIAALKIRPNAADLKKLKQRLANAITIMTKDGSMTSEGTGRARRFFIGKP
;
A
#
# COMPACT_ATOMS: atom_id res chain seq x y z
N MET A 1 -50.56 13.12 3.80
CA MET A 1 -49.39 12.46 4.42
C MET A 1 -48.16 13.32 4.13
N SER A 2 -48.11 14.57 4.60
CA SER A 2 -47.67 15.06 5.92
C SER A 2 -46.15 15.07 6.04
N ASN A 3 -45.52 16.18 5.61
CA ASN A 3 -44.08 16.46 5.65
C ASN A 3 -43.37 16.05 6.96
N MET A 4 -44.07 16.04 8.10
CA MET A 4 -43.53 15.55 9.38
C MET A 4 -43.08 14.09 9.37
N THR A 5 -43.76 13.19 8.66
CA THR A 5 -43.35 11.77 8.64
C THR A 5 -42.07 11.59 7.84
N SER A 6 -41.89 12.37 6.77
CA SER A 6 -40.65 12.41 5.99
C SER A 6 -39.48 12.98 6.80
N VAL A 7 -39.69 14.09 7.53
CA VAL A 7 -38.65 14.68 8.40
C VAL A 7 -38.24 13.71 9.51
N LYS A 8 -39.20 13.02 10.14
CA LYS A 8 -38.88 11.99 11.16
C LYS A 8 -38.04 10.84 10.59
N SER A 9 -38.41 10.34 9.41
CA SER A 9 -37.64 9.28 8.72
C SER A 9 -36.22 9.73 8.37
N ALA A 10 -36.05 10.97 7.91
CA ALA A 10 -34.73 11.53 7.60
C ALA A 10 -33.85 11.65 8.87
N LEU A 11 -34.41 12.14 9.98
CA LEU A 11 -33.72 12.22 11.26
C LEU A 11 -33.33 10.84 11.79
N ASP A 12 -34.20 9.84 11.68
CA ASP A 12 -33.89 8.47 12.08
C ASP A 12 -32.75 7.86 11.26
N ALA A 13 -32.70 8.16 9.96
CA ALA A 13 -31.61 7.72 9.08
C ALA A 13 -30.27 8.37 9.48
N GLU A 14 -30.30 9.67 9.78
CA GLU A 14 -29.11 10.42 10.20
C GLU A 14 -28.59 9.94 11.57
N ILE A 15 -29.49 9.66 12.51
CA ILE A 15 -29.13 9.08 13.83
C ILE A 15 -28.51 7.68 13.65
N LYS A 16 -29.05 6.84 12.77
CA LYS A 16 -28.47 5.51 12.49
C LYS A 16 -27.06 5.64 11.91
N HIS A 17 -26.89 6.50 10.92
CA HIS A 17 -25.59 6.77 10.32
C HIS A 17 -24.57 7.30 11.35
N ALA A 18 -24.99 8.21 12.23
CA ALA A 18 -24.14 8.71 13.32
C ALA A 18 -23.71 7.58 14.28
N LYS A 19 -24.62 6.66 14.61
CA LYS A 19 -24.32 5.49 15.46
C LYS A 19 -23.31 4.54 14.81
N GLU A 20 -23.45 4.29 13.50
CA GLU A 20 -22.49 3.49 12.73
C GLU A 20 -21.10 4.15 12.69
N GLY A 21 -21.04 5.47 12.61
CA GLY A 21 -19.79 6.22 12.76
C GLY A 21 -19.13 6.01 14.13
N ILE A 22 -19.90 6.05 15.22
CA ILE A 22 -19.40 5.84 16.58
C ILE A 22 -18.84 4.41 16.75
N THR A 23 -19.52 3.40 16.23
CA THR A 23 -19.05 2.00 16.31
C THR A 23 -17.77 1.80 15.49
N PHE A 24 -17.64 2.44 14.34
CA PHE A 24 -16.40 2.44 13.55
C PHE A 24 -15.23 3.04 14.34
N TYR A 25 -15.40 4.24 14.89
CA TYR A 25 -14.32 4.92 15.61
C TYR A 25 -13.94 4.20 16.91
N SER A 26 -14.89 3.65 17.66
CA SER A 26 -14.59 2.85 18.86
C SER A 26 -13.76 1.60 18.54
N THR A 27 -14.09 0.88 17.46
CA THR A 27 -13.30 -0.28 17.00
C THR A 27 -11.89 0.12 16.57
N ARG A 28 -11.77 1.28 15.90
CA ARG A 28 -10.48 1.83 15.49
C ARG A 28 -9.61 2.21 16.70
N ILE A 29 -10.20 2.85 17.71
CA ILE A 29 -9.52 3.19 18.98
C ILE A 29 -9.01 1.91 19.64
N ALA A 30 -9.85 0.88 19.80
CA ALA A 30 -9.45 -0.38 20.42
C ALA A 30 -8.29 -1.07 19.67
N THR A 31 -8.27 -0.98 18.33
CA THR A 31 -7.16 -1.50 17.53
C THR A 31 -5.86 -0.72 17.77
N LEU A 32 -5.95 0.62 17.86
CA LEU A 32 -4.80 1.47 18.14
C LEU A 32 -4.25 1.23 19.55
N GLU A 33 -5.11 1.06 20.55
CA GLU A 33 -4.71 0.72 21.91
C GLU A 33 -3.95 -0.63 21.96
N LYS A 34 -4.43 -1.64 21.24
CA LYS A 34 -3.72 -2.93 21.12
C LYS A 34 -2.35 -2.78 20.47
N MET A 35 -2.22 -1.95 19.43
CA MET A 35 -0.92 -1.71 18.79
C MET A 35 0.06 -1.01 19.73
N ILE A 36 -0.42 -0.06 20.55
CA ILE A 36 0.39 0.59 21.58
C ILE A 36 0.88 -0.44 22.60
N GLN A 37 -0.01 -1.30 23.12
CA GLN A 37 0.37 -2.37 24.06
C GLN A 37 1.40 -3.34 23.48
N GLN A 38 1.31 -3.66 22.18
CA GLN A 38 2.31 -4.50 21.51
C GLN A 38 3.67 -3.80 21.40
N LEU A 39 3.69 -2.48 21.18
CA LEU A 39 4.93 -1.71 21.16
C LEU A 39 5.58 -1.65 22.55
N ASP A 40 4.79 -1.46 23.61
CA ASP A 40 5.29 -1.47 24.99
C ASP A 40 5.92 -2.83 25.36
N GLN A 41 5.34 -3.95 24.88
CA GLN A 41 5.91 -5.28 25.07
C GLN A 41 7.24 -5.48 24.33
N LEU A 42 7.41 -4.87 23.15
CA LEU A 42 8.65 -4.94 22.38
C LEU A 42 9.75 -4.07 23.01
N ASP A 43 9.39 -2.91 23.56
CA ASP A 43 10.35 -2.03 24.25
C ASP A 43 10.82 -2.66 25.58
N GLY A 44 9.94 -3.38 26.27
CA GLY A 44 10.29 -4.18 27.45
C GLY A 44 11.11 -5.44 27.15
N SER A 45 11.07 -5.96 25.91
CA SER A 45 11.77 -7.19 25.50
C SER A 45 13.23 -6.98 25.07
N HIS A 46 13.72 -5.74 24.99
CA HIS A 46 15.09 -5.45 24.54
C HIS A 46 16.18 -5.53 25.62
N ALA A 47 15.85 -6.03 26.83
CA ALA A 47 16.80 -6.17 27.93
C ALA A 47 17.34 -7.60 28.18
N ALA A 48 17.14 -8.57 27.29
CA ALA A 48 17.75 -9.89 27.47
C ALA A 48 18.13 -10.57 26.14
N GLY A 49 19.44 -10.60 25.85
CA GLY A 49 20.02 -11.59 24.93
C GLY A 49 20.99 -11.04 23.88
N ALA A 50 22.18 -10.63 24.30
CA ALA A 50 23.35 -10.66 23.42
C ALA A 50 23.96 -12.08 23.44
N ILE A 51 24.58 -12.47 22.30
CA ILE A 51 25.73 -13.40 22.11
C ILE A 51 25.50 -14.51 21.05
N GLY A 52 26.39 -14.54 20.05
CA GLY A 52 26.77 -15.71 19.24
C GLY A 52 26.12 -15.76 17.84
N GLY A 53 26.80 -16.01 16.73
CA GLY A 53 28.17 -16.44 16.45
C GLY A 53 28.27 -16.68 14.94
N GLY A 54 29.45 -16.47 14.36
CA GLY A 54 29.65 -16.49 12.92
C GLY A 54 29.48 -17.86 12.23
N GLY A 55 29.21 -17.82 10.93
CA GLY A 55 29.23 -18.98 10.05
C GLY A 55 29.64 -18.60 8.63
N LYS A 56 30.95 -18.65 8.34
CA LYS A 56 31.53 -18.51 7.00
C LYS A 56 31.49 -19.87 6.26
N ARG A 57 31.06 -19.82 4.99
CA ARG A 57 31.41 -20.65 3.81
C ARG A 57 31.25 -22.18 3.89
N LYS A 58 30.59 -22.76 2.87
CA LYS A 58 31.18 -23.88 2.12
C LYS A 58 30.69 -23.92 0.67
N TYR A 59 31.67 -23.90 -0.25
CA TYR A 59 31.56 -24.20 -1.67
C TYR A 59 31.02 -25.62 -1.90
N THR A 60 30.18 -25.80 -2.92
CA THR A 60 30.23 -27.00 -3.77
C THR A 60 29.95 -26.62 -5.23
N ARG A 61 31.03 -26.70 -6.01
CA ARG A 61 31.07 -26.69 -7.48
C ARG A 61 30.54 -28.05 -7.94
N SER A 62 29.54 -28.07 -8.82
CA SER A 62 29.21 -29.25 -9.62
C SER A 62 29.08 -28.83 -11.07
N ALA A 63 30.09 -29.23 -11.85
CA ALA A 63 30.04 -29.20 -13.29
C ALA A 63 29.07 -30.28 -13.77
N ASN A 64 28.24 -29.96 -14.76
CA ASN A 64 27.93 -30.98 -15.75
C ASN A 64 27.77 -30.36 -17.13
N LYS A 65 28.42 -31.07 -18.06
CA LYS A 65 28.73 -30.75 -19.44
C LYS A 65 27.83 -31.65 -20.28
N GLY A 66 27.09 -31.07 -21.22
CA GLY A 66 26.39 -31.74 -22.31
C GLY A 66 25.91 -30.65 -23.26
N SER A 67 26.64 -30.33 -24.32
CA SER A 67 26.61 -30.99 -25.64
C SER A 67 25.22 -30.93 -26.28
N ASP A 68 24.94 -29.83 -26.96
CA ASP A 68 24.58 -29.87 -28.39
C ASP A 68 24.54 -28.44 -28.94
N SER A 69 25.58 -28.11 -29.71
CA SER A 69 25.68 -26.88 -30.47
C SER A 69 25.12 -27.15 -31.87
N ALA A 70 23.88 -26.73 -32.11
CA ALA A 70 23.34 -26.50 -33.43
C ALA A 70 23.03 -25.01 -33.57
N SER A 71 23.56 -24.43 -34.65
CA SER A 71 23.45 -23.08 -35.16
C SER A 71 22.10 -22.38 -34.91
N THR A 72 22.11 -21.07 -34.60
CA THR A 72 21.70 -20.00 -35.53
C THR A 72 22.04 -18.64 -34.89
N ASP A 73 22.49 -17.75 -35.76
CA ASP A 73 22.81 -16.35 -35.56
C ASP A 73 21.59 -15.50 -35.13
N ASP A 74 21.90 -14.29 -34.65
CA ASP A 74 21.04 -13.14 -34.41
C ASP A 74 20.30 -13.00 -33.06
N GLY A 75 20.44 -11.81 -32.46
CA GLY A 75 19.72 -11.41 -31.25
C GLY A 75 20.56 -11.18 -30.00
N GLY A 76 21.72 -10.51 -30.13
CA GLY A 76 22.49 -9.98 -29.00
C GLY A 76 21.73 -8.89 -28.25
N ASN A 77 20.70 -9.24 -27.49
CA ASN A 77 20.09 -8.35 -26.51
C ASN A 77 20.99 -8.35 -25.27
N ALA A 78 22.07 -7.57 -25.36
CA ALA A 78 22.83 -7.14 -24.21
C ALA A 78 21.88 -6.41 -23.25
N SER A 79 21.28 -7.17 -22.33
CA SER A 79 20.68 -6.62 -21.12
C SER A 79 21.83 -6.00 -20.34
N SER A 80 22.13 -4.75 -20.70
CA SER A 80 22.83 -3.81 -19.86
C SER A 80 22.08 -3.79 -18.55
N ALA A 81 22.58 -4.57 -17.59
CA ALA A 81 22.36 -4.33 -16.19
C ALA A 81 22.93 -2.94 -15.93
N ALA A 82 22.11 -1.92 -16.20
CA ALA A 82 22.35 -0.58 -15.74
C ALA A 82 22.44 -0.68 -14.23
N ALA A 83 23.67 -0.70 -13.72
CA ALA A 83 24.03 -0.29 -12.39
C ALA A 83 23.67 1.21 -12.26
N GLY A 84 22.38 1.52 -12.37
CA GLY A 84 21.83 2.81 -12.05
C GLY A 84 21.88 2.92 -10.54
N GLY A 85 22.81 3.75 -10.05
CA GLY A 85 23.03 4.02 -8.65
C GLY A 85 21.71 4.05 -7.90
N ARG A 86 21.63 3.27 -6.82
CA ARG A 86 20.52 3.32 -5.88
C ARG A 86 20.47 4.74 -5.32
N ASN A 87 19.72 5.61 -5.99
CA ASN A 87 19.01 6.68 -5.33
C ASN A 87 18.06 5.96 -4.37
N ILE A 88 18.58 5.71 -3.17
CA ILE A 88 17.83 5.23 -2.01
C ILE A 88 16.80 6.34 -1.79
N SER A 89 15.65 6.19 -2.44
CA SER A 89 14.52 7.07 -2.25
C SER A 89 14.21 7.00 -0.76
N LYS A 90 14.31 8.12 -0.06
CA LYS A 90 13.92 8.26 1.35
C LYS A 90 12.41 8.20 1.54
N LEU A 91 11.71 7.46 0.68
CA LEU A 91 10.28 7.24 0.76
C LEU A 91 10.03 6.09 1.74
N PRO A 92 9.31 6.35 2.85
CA PRO A 92 8.91 5.29 3.77
C PRO A 92 8.11 4.22 3.02
N ALA A 93 8.13 2.98 3.52
CA ALA A 93 7.35 1.91 2.93
C ALA A 93 5.85 2.24 3.03
N THR A 94 5.13 2.19 1.91
CA THR A 94 3.69 2.43 1.84
C THR A 94 2.98 1.08 1.71
N THR A 95 2.23 0.68 2.75
CA THR A 95 1.44 -0.57 2.76
C THR A 95 0.10 -0.39 2.05
N ALA A 96 -0.61 -1.49 1.76
CA ALA A 96 -1.97 -1.41 1.20
C ALA A 96 -2.94 -0.64 2.12
N ALA A 97 -2.79 -0.79 3.44
CA ALA A 97 -3.55 -0.06 4.45
C ALA A 97 -3.32 1.47 4.39
N PHE A 98 -2.10 1.90 4.03
CA PHE A 98 -1.82 3.31 3.82
C PHE A 98 -2.62 3.87 2.64
N TRP A 99 -2.64 3.15 1.52
CA TRP A 99 -3.35 3.62 0.31
C TRP A 99 -4.86 3.65 0.50
N THR A 100 -5.44 2.64 1.17
CA THR A 100 -6.87 2.63 1.51
C THR A 100 -7.25 3.76 2.45
N SER A 101 -6.38 4.14 3.40
CA SER A 101 -6.63 5.29 4.30
C SER A 101 -6.70 6.65 3.57
N LEU A 102 -6.19 6.72 2.34
CA LEU A 102 -6.24 7.92 1.50
C LEU A 102 -7.45 7.94 0.57
N LEU A 103 -8.17 6.82 0.46
CA LEU A 103 -9.39 6.73 -0.33
C LEU A 103 -10.57 7.24 0.51
N SER A 104 -11.52 7.87 -0.17
CA SER A 104 -12.81 8.28 0.39
C SER A 104 -13.94 7.55 -0.31
N GLU A 105 -15.16 7.70 0.20
CA GLU A 105 -16.38 7.25 -0.48
C GLU A 105 -16.61 8.01 -1.80
N THR A 106 -16.05 9.22 -1.90
CA THR A 106 -16.11 10.03 -3.12
C THR A 106 -15.06 9.58 -4.15
N PRO A 107 -15.42 9.49 -5.45
CA PRO A 107 -14.47 9.09 -6.48
C PRO A 107 -13.33 10.10 -6.68
N ILE A 108 -12.11 9.67 -6.38
CA ILE A 108 -10.90 10.51 -6.50
C ILE A 108 -9.98 10.04 -7.63
N SER A 109 -9.23 10.98 -8.22
CA SER A 109 -8.29 10.66 -9.30
C SER A 109 -6.94 10.18 -8.78
N ASN A 110 -6.19 9.44 -9.60
CA ASN A 110 -4.80 9.07 -9.31
C ASN A 110 -3.92 10.25 -8.90
N LYS A 111 -4.12 11.42 -9.52
CA LYS A 111 -3.32 12.62 -9.20
C LYS A 111 -3.62 13.12 -7.79
N ASP A 112 -4.88 13.03 -7.38
CA ASP A 112 -5.32 13.51 -6.07
C ASP A 112 -4.90 12.54 -4.96
N ILE A 113 -4.95 11.22 -5.22
CA ILE A 113 -4.41 10.20 -4.32
C ILE A 113 -2.90 10.42 -4.09
N ILE A 114 -2.15 10.73 -5.14
CA ILE A 114 -0.71 11.05 -5.03
C ILE A 114 -0.48 12.30 -4.19
N LYS A 115 -1.27 13.37 -4.39
CA LYS A 115 -1.18 14.59 -3.58
C LYS A 115 -1.50 14.30 -2.11
N ALA A 116 -2.55 13.52 -1.85
CA ALA A 116 -2.92 13.11 -0.49
C ALA A 116 -1.80 12.28 0.16
N ALA A 117 -1.17 11.36 -0.58
CA ALA A 117 -0.03 10.59 -0.09
C ALA A 117 1.18 11.48 0.23
N ILE A 118 1.48 12.49 -0.59
CA ILE A 118 2.57 13.45 -0.33
C ILE A 118 2.28 14.24 0.94
N ALA A 119 1.04 14.70 1.12
CA ALA A 119 0.61 15.42 2.32
C ALA A 119 0.68 14.54 3.58
N ALA A 120 0.21 13.29 3.50
CA ALA A 120 0.24 12.33 4.59
C ALA A 120 1.67 11.96 5.01
N LEU A 121 2.56 11.79 4.04
CA LEU A 121 3.97 11.48 4.29
C LEU A 121 4.81 12.70 4.69
N LYS A 122 4.26 13.91 4.62
CA LYS A 122 4.93 15.19 4.92
C LYS A 122 6.29 15.34 4.22
N ILE A 123 6.39 14.83 2.99
CA ILE A 123 7.63 14.83 2.20
C ILE A 123 7.58 15.91 1.12
N ARG A 124 8.76 16.43 0.74
CA ARG A 124 8.96 17.19 -0.49
C ARG A 124 9.57 16.25 -1.55
N PRO A 125 8.77 15.60 -2.41
CA PRO A 125 9.28 14.56 -3.28
C PRO A 125 10.11 15.14 -4.44
N ASN A 126 11.24 14.52 -4.74
CA ASN A 126 11.97 14.75 -5.99
C ASN A 126 11.30 13.98 -7.15
N ALA A 127 11.64 14.26 -8.41
CA ALA A 127 11.11 13.59 -9.60
C ALA A 127 11.24 12.05 -9.54
N ALA A 128 12.36 11.55 -8.98
CA ALA A 128 12.57 10.12 -8.75
C ALA A 128 11.58 9.53 -7.72
N ASP A 129 11.27 10.30 -6.66
CA ASP A 129 10.34 9.88 -5.62
C ASP A 129 8.90 9.89 -6.15
N LEU A 130 8.52 10.89 -6.95
CA LEU A 130 7.21 10.92 -7.63
C LEU A 130 7.01 9.70 -8.54
N LYS A 131 8.05 9.29 -9.28
CA LYS A 131 8.00 8.10 -10.13
C LYS A 131 7.77 6.84 -9.30
N LYS A 132 8.50 6.68 -8.20
CA LYS A 132 8.34 5.54 -7.28
C LYS A 132 6.98 5.54 -6.59
N LEU A 133 6.47 6.70 -6.21
CA LEU A 133 5.18 6.83 -5.54
C LEU A 133 4.03 6.48 -6.50
N LYS A 134 4.12 6.90 -7.77
CA LYS A 134 3.22 6.45 -8.85
C LYS A 134 3.26 4.94 -9.06
N GLN A 135 4.45 4.35 -9.09
CA GLN A 135 4.62 2.91 -9.25
C GLN A 135 3.99 2.13 -8.09
N ARG A 136 4.23 2.59 -6.85
CA ARG A 136 3.64 1.99 -5.64
C ARG A 136 2.12 2.10 -5.64
N LEU A 137 1.58 3.25 -6.04
CA LEU A 137 0.13 3.42 -6.22
C LEU A 137 -0.44 2.46 -7.27
N ALA A 138 0.20 2.31 -8.42
CA ALA A 138 -0.28 1.39 -9.47
C ALA A 138 -0.32 -0.08 -8.98
N ASN A 139 0.72 -0.50 -8.25
CA ASN A 139 0.74 -1.82 -7.63
C ASN A 139 -0.35 -1.97 -6.57
N ALA A 140 -0.51 -0.98 -5.70
CA ALA A 140 -1.56 -0.98 -4.69
C ALA A 140 -2.96 -1.04 -5.33
N ILE A 141 -3.23 -0.24 -6.36
CA ILE A 141 -4.49 -0.26 -7.12
C ILE A 141 -4.78 -1.67 -7.64
N THR A 142 -3.77 -2.35 -8.18
CA THR A 142 -3.93 -3.71 -8.73
C THR A 142 -4.30 -4.70 -7.64
N ILE A 143 -3.69 -4.60 -6.46
CA ILE A 143 -3.98 -5.45 -5.30
C ILE A 143 -5.37 -5.13 -4.74
N MET A 144 -5.65 -3.84 -4.50
CA MET A 144 -6.89 -3.33 -3.89
C MET A 144 -8.14 -3.52 -4.79
N THR A 145 -7.96 -3.58 -6.11
CA THR A 145 -9.07 -3.93 -7.02
C THR A 145 -9.34 -5.43 -7.02
N LYS A 146 -8.29 -6.25 -6.80
CA LYS A 146 -8.42 -7.72 -6.75
C LYS A 146 -9.01 -8.21 -5.43
N ASP A 147 -8.65 -7.56 -4.32
CA ASP A 147 -9.15 -7.90 -2.99
C ASP A 147 -10.54 -7.29 -2.67
N GLY A 148 -11.08 -6.46 -3.55
CA GLY A 148 -12.40 -5.82 -3.40
C GLY A 148 -12.43 -4.58 -2.52
N SER A 149 -11.30 -4.20 -1.90
CA SER A 149 -11.22 -3.01 -1.02
C SER A 149 -11.38 -1.69 -1.77
N MET A 150 -11.20 -1.69 -3.09
CA MET A 150 -11.33 -0.52 -3.93
C MET A 150 -12.12 -0.83 -5.21
N THR A 151 -13.10 0.01 -5.49
CA THR A 151 -13.81 0.01 -6.78
C THR A 151 -13.24 1.10 -7.68
N SER A 152 -13.27 0.87 -8.98
CA SER A 152 -12.85 1.85 -9.97
C SER A 152 -13.93 2.11 -10.99
N GLU A 153 -14.15 3.38 -11.31
CA GLU A 153 -15.08 3.82 -12.36
C GLU A 153 -14.32 4.54 -13.48
N GLY A 154 -14.78 4.38 -14.72
CA GLY A 154 -14.18 5.01 -15.89
C GLY A 154 -12.93 4.30 -16.43
N THR A 155 -12.31 4.89 -17.45
CA THR A 155 -11.20 4.27 -18.20
C THR A 155 -9.99 5.19 -18.35
N GLY A 156 -8.80 4.59 -18.47
CA GLY A 156 -7.55 5.30 -18.72
C GLY A 156 -7.27 6.43 -17.72
N ARG A 157 -7.15 7.67 -18.23
CA ARG A 157 -6.87 8.87 -17.43
C ARG A 157 -8.08 9.41 -16.68
N ALA A 158 -9.30 9.04 -17.09
CA ALA A 158 -10.54 9.43 -16.44
C ALA A 158 -10.89 8.52 -15.26
N ARG A 159 -10.14 7.42 -15.06
CA ARG A 159 -10.40 6.43 -14.03
C ARG A 159 -10.37 7.06 -12.64
N ARG A 160 -11.45 6.83 -11.89
CA ARG A 160 -11.66 7.27 -10.52
C ARG A 160 -11.67 6.07 -9.59
N PHE A 161 -11.24 6.27 -8.36
CA PHE A 161 -11.11 5.23 -7.35
C PHE A 161 -11.82 5.67 -6.07
N PHE A 162 -12.50 4.74 -5.44
CA PHE A 162 -13.22 4.94 -4.19
C PHE A 162 -13.27 3.63 -3.41
N ILE A 163 -13.59 3.72 -2.12
CA ILE A 163 -13.69 2.56 -1.24
C ILE A 163 -14.78 1.62 -1.79
N GLY A 164 -14.43 0.36 -2.02
CA GLY A 164 -15.42 -0.68 -2.32
C GLY A 164 -16.18 -0.98 -1.04
N LYS A 165 -17.52 -0.90 -1.08
CA LYS A 165 -18.32 -1.42 0.04
C LYS A 165 -17.98 -2.90 0.23
N PRO A 166 -17.70 -3.36 1.47
CA PRO A 166 -17.55 -4.78 1.74
C PRO A 166 -18.83 -5.55 1.39
#